data_AF-A0A967EZB3-F1
#
_entry.id   AF-A0A967EZB3-F1
#
_cell.length_a   1.000
_cell.length_b   1.000
_cell.length_c   1.000
_cell.angle_alpha   90.00
_cell.angle_beta   90.00
_cell.angle_gamma   90.00
#
_symmetry.space_group_name_H-M   'P 1'
#
loop_
_entity.id
_entity.type
_entity.pdbx_description
1 polymer ?
#
loop_
_entity_poly.entity_id
_entity_poly.type
_entity_poly.pdbx_seq_one_letter_code
_entity_poly.pdbx_strand_id
1 'polypeptide(L)'
;MIAHEPGPRCGRESSKAEFRTKLTIQHGYKLAEEAGRDQPSLKDAIWELLMEAADTLKRLPNRERGWLTATSRAHWPEVVRDFDTGGSRSRVVRLRRAPASAEAIDRMDEVLQWLVHAGGAKPQRDVGVLFGLACGLKVMSLKQRYGCGRRTVYDIRDRSLLRLCKWLSGDVGKRRY
;
A
#
# COMPACT_ATOMS: atom_id res chain seq x y z
N MET A 1 -12.75 12.10 47.19
CA MET A 1 -12.50 12.79 45.92
C MET A 1 -11.03 12.61 45.58
N ILE A 2 -10.70 11.71 44.65
CA ILE A 2 -9.33 11.46 44.22
C ILE A 2 -9.12 12.25 42.93
N ALA A 3 -8.27 13.28 42.98
CA ALA A 3 -7.87 14.06 41.81
C ALA A 3 -7.04 13.17 40.88
N HIS A 4 -7.55 12.95 39.67
CA HIS A 4 -6.85 12.21 38.63
C HIS A 4 -5.98 13.21 37.86
N GLU A 5 -4.68 13.26 38.17
CA GLU A 5 -3.76 14.11 37.41
C GLU A 5 -3.54 13.55 35.98
N PRO A 6 -3.67 14.36 34.92
CA PRO A 6 -3.33 13.93 33.57
C PRO A 6 -1.80 14.00 33.38
N GLY A 7 -1.14 12.85 33.47
CA GLY A 7 0.30 12.73 33.23
C GLY A 7 0.70 13.07 31.78
N PRO A 8 1.96 13.52 31.54
CA PRO A 8 2.43 13.97 30.24
C PRO A 8 2.75 12.77 29.33
N ARG A 9 1.83 12.39 28.45
CA ARG A 9 2.03 11.30 27.45
C ARG A 9 2.47 11.77 26.06
N CYS A 10 2.66 13.07 25.84
CA CYS A 10 2.68 13.63 24.47
C CYS A 10 4.02 13.53 23.71
N GLY A 11 5.17 13.32 24.38
CA GLY A 11 6.49 13.42 23.73
C GLY A 11 7.05 12.14 23.08
N ARG A 12 6.74 10.96 23.61
CA ARG A 12 7.41 9.70 23.22
C ARG A 12 6.81 9.04 21.98
N GLU A 13 5.55 9.31 21.68
CA GLU A 13 4.83 8.71 20.55
C GLU A 13 5.12 9.41 19.22
N SER A 14 5.27 10.75 19.24
CA SER A 14 5.64 11.54 18.06
C SER A 14 7.00 11.10 17.47
N SER A 15 7.99 10.89 18.34
CA SER A 15 9.33 10.43 17.94
C SER A 15 9.32 9.04 17.30
N LYS A 16 8.48 8.11 17.80
CA LYS A 16 8.34 6.76 17.21
C LYS A 16 7.69 6.81 15.83
N ALA A 17 6.65 7.63 15.66
CA ALA A 17 6.00 7.78 14.37
C ALA A 17 6.94 8.38 13.32
N GLU A 18 7.69 9.42 13.67
CA GLU A 18 8.69 10.02 12.78
C GLU A 18 9.78 9.02 12.39
N PHE A 19 10.26 8.22 13.35
CA PHE A 19 11.23 7.16 13.09
C PHE A 19 10.69 6.09 12.13
N ARG A 20 9.43 5.66 12.31
CA ARG A 20 8.76 4.73 11.39
C ARG A 20 8.63 5.29 9.98
N THR A 21 8.22 6.55 9.84
CA THR A 21 8.12 7.21 8.53
C THR A 21 9.49 7.26 7.85
N LYS A 22 10.55 7.63 8.57
CA LYS A 22 11.94 7.65 8.04
C LYS A 22 12.41 6.27 7.57
N LEU A 23 12.20 5.24 8.38
CA LEU A 23 12.54 3.85 8.00
C LEU A 23 11.77 3.39 6.76
N THR A 24 10.48 3.73 6.68
CA THR A 24 9.64 3.38 5.53
C THR A 24 10.15 4.06 4.26
N ILE A 25 10.49 5.36 4.34
CA ILE A 25 11.09 6.09 3.22
C ILE A 25 12.44 5.49 2.80
N GLN A 26 13.29 5.13 3.77
CA GLN A 26 14.58 4.49 3.50
C GLN A 26 14.41 3.16 2.75
N HIS A 27 13.40 2.37 3.12
CA HIS A 27 13.03 1.15 2.40
C HIS A 27 12.58 1.46 0.96
N GLY A 28 11.79 2.52 0.77
CA GLY A 28 11.38 2.96 -0.56
C GLY A 28 12.55 3.35 -1.47
N TYR A 29 13.60 3.98 -0.91
CA TYR A 29 14.82 4.25 -1.67
C TYR A 29 15.51 2.96 -2.14
N LYS A 30 15.63 1.95 -1.28
CA LYS A 30 16.19 0.64 -1.65
C LYS A 30 15.39 -0.02 -2.77
N LEU A 31 14.05 -0.02 -2.67
CA LEU A 31 13.20 -0.57 -3.73
C LEU A 31 13.40 0.16 -5.07
N ALA A 32 13.60 1.47 -5.04
CA ALA A 32 13.85 2.26 -6.25
C ALA A 32 15.22 1.96 -6.87
N GLU A 33 16.25 1.70 -6.06
CA GLU A 33 17.55 1.22 -6.52
C GLU A 33 17.44 -0.17 -7.14
N GLU A 34 16.74 -1.11 -6.48
CA GLU A 34 16.48 -2.46 -6.99
C GLU A 34 15.69 -2.45 -8.31
N ALA A 35 14.84 -1.45 -8.51
CA ALA A 35 14.12 -1.22 -9.76
C ALA A 35 14.99 -0.61 -10.89
N GLY A 36 16.29 -0.36 -10.62
CA GLY A 36 17.26 0.13 -11.60
C GLY A 36 17.34 1.66 -11.69
N ARG A 37 17.00 2.41 -10.63
CA ARG A 37 17.24 3.86 -10.57
C ARG A 37 18.56 4.16 -9.84
N ASP A 38 19.53 4.71 -10.57
CA ASP A 38 20.88 5.00 -10.02
C ASP A 38 20.88 6.09 -8.94
N GLN A 39 19.97 7.07 -9.04
CA GLN A 39 19.80 8.15 -8.07
C GLN A 39 18.31 8.37 -7.78
N PRO A 40 17.70 7.52 -6.94
CA PRO A 40 16.27 7.57 -6.70
C PRO A 40 15.86 8.88 -6.02
N SER A 41 14.86 9.56 -6.58
CA SER A 41 14.26 10.73 -5.92
C SER A 41 13.27 10.31 -4.82
N LEU A 42 12.88 11.23 -3.93
CA LEU A 42 11.81 10.94 -2.95
C LEU A 42 10.50 10.52 -3.64
N LYS A 43 10.20 11.10 -4.81
CA LYS A 43 9.03 10.75 -5.62
C LYS A 43 9.07 9.28 -6.04
N ASP A 44 10.26 8.83 -6.46
CA ASP A 44 10.51 7.45 -6.88
C ASP A 44 10.33 6.48 -5.72
N ALA A 45 10.93 6.78 -4.56
CA ALA A 45 10.78 5.99 -3.34
C ALA A 45 9.31 5.85 -2.91
N ILE A 46 8.54 6.94 -2.92
CA ILE A 46 7.11 6.92 -2.59
C ILE A 46 6.33 6.07 -3.60
N TRP A 47 6.66 6.17 -4.89
CA TRP A 47 5.99 5.38 -5.93
C TRP A 47 6.23 3.88 -5.74
N GLU A 48 7.47 3.47 -5.47
CA GLU A 48 7.79 2.05 -5.19
C GLU A 48 7.09 1.55 -3.92
N LEU A 49 7.04 2.36 -2.86
CA LEU A 49 6.32 2.04 -1.62
C LEU A 49 4.81 1.87 -1.85
N LEU A 50 4.20 2.71 -2.69
CA LEU A 50 2.80 2.56 -3.07
C LEU A 50 2.56 1.25 -3.84
N MET A 51 3.49 0.85 -4.69
CA MET A 51 3.40 -0.42 -5.42
C MET A 51 3.60 -1.62 -4.48
N GLU A 52 4.56 -1.56 -3.54
CA GLU A 52 4.74 -2.57 -2.49
C GLU A 52 3.48 -2.70 -1.64
N ALA A 53 2.92 -1.58 -1.16
CA ALA A 53 1.69 -1.56 -0.37
C ALA A 53 0.52 -2.17 -1.15
N ALA A 54 0.38 -1.85 -2.44
CA ALA A 54 -0.64 -2.43 -3.29
C ALA A 54 -0.45 -3.93 -3.54
N ASP A 55 0.78 -4.42 -3.65
CA ASP A 55 1.06 -5.85 -3.77
C ASP A 55 0.82 -6.60 -2.45
N THR A 56 1.22 -6.02 -1.32
CA THR A 56 0.92 -6.52 0.03
C THR A 56 -0.58 -6.67 0.23
N LEU A 57 -1.37 -5.65 -0.14
CA LEU A 57 -2.83 -5.70 -0.05
C LEU A 57 -3.43 -6.84 -0.89
N LYS A 58 -2.85 -7.15 -2.06
CA LYS A 58 -3.29 -8.28 -2.90
C LYS A 58 -2.93 -9.65 -2.32
N ARG A 59 -1.91 -9.73 -1.48
CA ARG A 59 -1.47 -10.97 -0.80
C ARG A 59 -2.28 -11.26 0.45
N LEU A 60 -2.93 -10.25 1.04
CA LEU A 60 -3.79 -10.45 2.20
C LEU A 60 -4.97 -11.38 1.85
N PRO A 61 -5.37 -12.26 2.78
CA PRO A 61 -6.50 -13.14 2.56
C PRO A 61 -7.77 -12.31 2.39
N ASN A 62 -8.42 -12.42 1.23
CA ASN A 62 -9.73 -11.82 1.01
C ASN A 62 -10.78 -12.60 1.80
N ARG A 63 -11.08 -12.13 3.03
CA ARG A 63 -12.01 -12.79 3.95
C ARG A 63 -13.42 -12.93 3.37
N GLU A 64 -13.90 -11.94 2.62
CA GLU A 64 -15.24 -11.97 2.00
C GLU A 64 -15.33 -13.04 0.90
N ARG A 65 -14.34 -13.10 0.01
CA ARG A 65 -14.25 -14.20 -0.98
C ARG A 65 -14.04 -15.55 -0.30
N GLY A 66 -13.26 -15.58 0.77
CA GLY A 66 -13.03 -16.78 1.58
C GLY A 66 -14.35 -17.31 2.14
N TRP A 67 -15.17 -16.45 2.74
CA TRP A 67 -16.47 -16.81 3.29
C TRP A 67 -17.47 -17.24 2.20
N LEU A 68 -17.56 -16.49 1.09
CA LEU A 68 -18.45 -16.83 -0.03
C LEU A 68 -18.06 -18.13 -0.76
N THR A 69 -16.81 -18.58 -0.64
CA THR A 69 -16.33 -19.83 -1.25
C THR A 69 -16.06 -20.95 -0.24
N ALA A 70 -16.21 -20.69 1.07
CA ALA A 70 -15.94 -21.63 2.15
C ALA A 70 -16.80 -22.90 2.07
N THR A 71 -18.05 -22.78 1.61
CA THR A 71 -18.99 -23.92 1.52
C THR A 71 -18.60 -24.93 0.43
N SER A 72 -17.75 -24.54 -0.54
CA SER A 72 -17.26 -25.44 -1.62
C SER A 72 -15.74 -25.66 -1.58
N ARG A 73 -15.01 -24.89 -0.75
CA ARG A 73 -13.55 -24.93 -0.64
C ARG A 73 -13.12 -24.85 0.82
N ALA A 74 -13.23 -25.99 1.53
CA ALA A 74 -12.44 -26.21 2.74
C ALA A 74 -10.97 -25.82 2.46
N HIS A 75 -10.38 -25.04 3.35
CA HIS A 75 -9.16 -24.23 3.19
C HIS A 75 -7.85 -24.99 2.82
N TRP A 76 -7.93 -26.28 2.56
CA TRP A 76 -6.79 -27.13 2.23
C TRP A 76 -6.12 -26.68 0.92
N PRO A 77 -4.78 -26.62 0.86
CA PRO A 77 -4.04 -26.38 -0.37
C PRO A 77 -4.49 -27.35 -1.48
N GLU A 78 -4.52 -26.90 -2.74
CA GLU A 78 -4.94 -27.74 -3.88
C GLU A 78 -4.12 -29.05 -3.94
N VAL A 79 -2.84 -28.99 -3.59
CA VAL A 79 -1.94 -30.15 -3.46
C VAL A 79 -2.46 -31.21 -2.47
N VAL A 80 -3.14 -30.81 -1.40
CA VAL A 80 -3.69 -31.74 -0.39
C VAL A 80 -5.02 -32.32 -0.85
N ARG A 81 -5.77 -31.61 -1.72
CA ARG A 81 -7.03 -32.11 -2.28
C ARG A 81 -6.80 -33.08 -3.44
N ASP A 82 -5.77 -32.85 -4.24
CA ASP A 82 -5.47 -33.65 -5.44
C ASP A 82 -4.64 -34.92 -5.13
N PHE A 83 -4.21 -35.12 -3.89
CA PHE A 83 -3.44 -36.32 -3.49
C PHE A 83 -4.32 -37.58 -3.36
N ASP A 84 -5.62 -37.42 -3.12
CA ASP A 84 -6.55 -38.54 -2.80
C ASP A 84 -7.36 -39.02 -4.02
N THR A 85 -7.47 -38.21 -5.07
CA THR A 85 -8.10 -38.60 -6.34
C THR A 85 -7.04 -38.93 -7.38
N GLY A 86 -6.63 -40.20 -7.41
CA GLY A 86 -5.74 -40.77 -8.42
C GLY A 86 -6.16 -40.38 -9.84
N GLY A 87 -5.45 -39.41 -10.41
CA GLY A 87 -5.88 -38.79 -11.66
C GLY A 87 -4.85 -37.80 -12.17
N SER A 88 -3.79 -38.34 -12.77
CA SER A 88 -2.80 -37.61 -13.54
C SER A 88 -3.46 -36.73 -14.61
N ARG A 89 -3.73 -35.47 -14.26
CA ARG A 89 -3.86 -34.37 -15.21
C ARG A 89 -3.00 -33.26 -14.67
N SER A 90 -1.99 -32.90 -15.45
CA SER A 90 -1.09 -31.77 -15.23
C SER A 90 -1.92 -30.46 -15.21
N ARG A 91 -2.64 -30.22 -14.12
CA ARG A 91 -3.29 -28.96 -13.83
C ARG A 91 -2.17 -28.09 -13.28
N VAL A 92 -1.92 -26.96 -13.94
CA VAL A 92 -0.99 -25.96 -13.42
C VAL A 92 -1.52 -25.53 -12.06
N VAL A 93 -0.99 -26.13 -11.00
CA VAL A 93 -1.29 -25.76 -9.61
C VAL A 93 -0.86 -24.31 -9.50
N ARG A 94 -1.82 -23.40 -9.35
CA ARG A 94 -1.52 -21.99 -9.14
C ARG A 94 -1.00 -21.89 -7.72
N LEU A 95 0.32 -22.01 -7.57
CA LEU A 95 1.01 -21.79 -6.31
C LEU A 95 0.51 -20.46 -5.73
N ARG A 96 -0.05 -20.52 -4.52
CA ARG A 96 -0.47 -19.31 -3.83
C ARG A 96 0.75 -18.43 -3.65
N ARG A 97 0.59 -17.13 -3.86
CA ARG A 97 1.63 -16.16 -3.52
C ARG A 97 1.98 -16.34 -2.04
N ALA A 98 3.26 -16.27 -1.71
CA ALA A 98 3.71 -16.30 -0.32
C ALA A 98 2.97 -15.20 0.46
N PRO A 99 2.56 -15.47 1.70
CA PRO A 99 1.92 -14.45 2.54
C PRO A 99 2.85 -13.25 2.71
N ALA A 100 2.27 -12.06 2.87
CA ALA A 100 3.04 -10.86 3.18
C ALA A 100 3.72 -11.01 4.56
N SER A 101 4.95 -10.48 4.68
CA SER A 101 5.63 -10.40 5.98
C SER A 101 4.95 -9.36 6.88
N ALA A 102 5.11 -9.50 8.20
CA ALA A 102 4.59 -8.53 9.17
C ALA A 102 5.11 -7.11 8.89
N GLU A 103 6.41 -6.98 8.59
CA GLU A 103 7.01 -5.68 8.28
C GLU A 103 6.43 -5.05 6.99
N ALA A 104 6.08 -5.86 5.98
CA ALA A 104 5.44 -5.35 4.77
C ALA A 104 4.01 -4.85 5.05
N ILE A 105 3.30 -5.49 5.98
CA ILE A 105 1.99 -5.04 6.46
C ILE A 105 2.13 -3.73 7.23
N ASP A 106 3.09 -3.63 8.15
CA ASP A 106 3.32 -2.39 8.92
C ASP A 106 3.69 -1.20 8.01
N ARG A 107 4.51 -1.44 6.98
CA ARG A 107 4.82 -0.43 5.95
C ARG A 107 3.61 -0.09 5.10
N MET A 108 2.80 -1.08 4.70
CA MET A 108 1.56 -0.84 3.97
C MET A 108 0.63 0.05 4.79
N ASP A 109 0.42 -0.25 6.08
CA ASP A 109 -0.44 0.54 6.96
C ASP A 109 0.05 1.99 7.10
N GLU A 110 1.37 2.19 7.20
CA GLU A 110 1.99 3.52 7.19
C GLU A 110 1.73 4.26 5.86
N VAL A 111 2.02 3.61 4.72
CA VAL A 111 1.85 4.20 3.38
C VAL A 111 0.38 4.53 3.09
N LEU A 112 -0.56 3.69 3.54
CA LEU A 112 -1.99 3.94 3.37
C LEU A 112 -2.45 5.17 4.16
N GLN A 113 -1.86 5.45 5.33
CA GLN A 113 -2.16 6.68 6.08
C GLN A 113 -1.73 7.92 5.30
N TRP A 114 -0.66 7.85 4.50
CA TRP A 114 -0.19 9.00 3.71
C TRP A 114 -1.19 9.42 2.63
N LEU A 115 -2.03 8.50 2.14
CA LEU A 115 -2.98 8.77 1.05
C LEU A 115 -3.95 9.92 1.35
N VAL A 116 -4.25 10.19 2.61
CA VAL A 116 -5.08 11.35 3.00
C VAL A 116 -4.48 12.68 2.55
N HIS A 117 -3.15 12.77 2.45
CA HIS A 117 -2.41 13.96 2.03
C HIS A 117 -2.16 14.02 0.51
N ALA A 118 -2.46 12.95 -0.22
CA ALA A 118 -2.28 12.89 -1.67
C ALA A 118 -3.39 13.64 -2.44
N GLY A 119 -4.54 13.87 -1.80
CA GLY A 119 -5.74 14.48 -2.40
C GLY A 119 -5.61 15.97 -2.73
N GLY A 120 -6.30 16.39 -3.79
CA GLY A 120 -6.42 17.80 -4.19
C GLY A 120 -7.83 18.33 -4.03
N ALA A 121 -8.24 19.18 -4.98
CA ALA A 121 -9.62 19.69 -5.07
C ALA A 121 -10.68 18.57 -5.16
N LYS A 122 -10.30 17.39 -5.67
CA LYS A 122 -11.17 16.19 -5.74
C LYS A 122 -10.46 15.01 -5.07
N PRO A 123 -10.42 14.94 -3.72
CA PRO A 123 -9.54 14.02 -2.99
C PRO A 123 -9.85 12.54 -3.29
N GLN A 124 -11.13 12.13 -3.28
CA GLN A 124 -11.52 10.75 -3.58
C GLN A 124 -11.05 10.29 -4.97
N ARG A 125 -11.20 11.16 -5.98
CA ARG A 125 -10.76 10.88 -7.34
C ARG A 125 -9.23 10.80 -7.41
N ASP A 126 -8.55 11.79 -6.85
CA ASP A 126 -7.10 11.92 -6.96
C ASP A 126 -6.40 10.73 -6.27
N VAL A 127 -6.84 10.38 -5.05
CA VAL A 127 -6.35 9.20 -4.30
C VAL A 127 -6.72 7.91 -5.03
N GLY A 128 -7.96 7.78 -5.50
CA GLY A 128 -8.43 6.58 -6.21
C GLY A 128 -7.69 6.34 -7.53
N VAL A 129 -7.27 7.40 -8.23
CA VAL A 129 -6.42 7.32 -9.41
C VAL A 129 -4.99 6.95 -9.03
N LEU A 130 -4.39 7.64 -8.05
CA LEU A 130 -3.01 7.38 -7.62
C LEU A 130 -2.84 5.92 -7.16
N PHE A 131 -3.66 5.49 -6.20
CA PHE A 131 -3.56 4.14 -5.65
C PHE A 131 -4.05 3.08 -6.65
N GLY A 132 -5.05 3.42 -7.49
CA GLY A 132 -5.48 2.54 -8.57
C GLY A 132 -4.36 2.22 -9.56
N LEU A 133 -3.53 3.20 -9.91
CA LEU A 133 -2.35 2.97 -10.74
C LEU A 133 -1.31 2.09 -10.04
N ALA A 134 -1.05 2.31 -8.75
CA ALA A 134 -0.15 1.47 -7.96
C ALA A 134 -0.65 0.01 -7.85
N CYS A 135 -1.98 -0.19 -7.78
CA CYS A 135 -2.61 -1.50 -7.90
C CYS A 135 -2.49 -2.14 -9.29
N GLY A 136 -1.94 -1.44 -10.29
CA GLY A 136 -1.81 -1.93 -11.66
C GLY A 136 -3.12 -1.86 -12.46
N LEU A 137 -4.08 -1.03 -12.06
CA LEU A 137 -5.28 -0.79 -12.87
C LEU A 137 -4.91 -0.08 -14.16
N LYS A 138 -5.52 -0.52 -15.27
CA LYS A 138 -5.30 0.10 -16.59
C LYS A 138 -5.84 1.53 -16.57
N VAL A 139 -5.10 2.44 -17.21
CA VAL A 139 -5.49 3.86 -17.35
C VAL A 139 -6.89 4.00 -17.94
N MET A 140 -7.27 3.13 -18.89
CA MET A 140 -8.61 3.13 -19.48
C MET A 140 -9.73 2.83 -18.47
N SER A 141 -9.50 1.90 -17.53
CA SER A 141 -10.46 1.60 -16.47
C SER A 141 -10.62 2.78 -15.51
N LEU A 142 -9.52 3.46 -15.17
CA LEU A 142 -9.55 4.66 -14.32
C LEU A 142 -10.24 5.84 -15.04
N LYS A 143 -9.97 6.01 -16.34
CA LYS A 143 -10.61 7.00 -17.20
C LYS A 143 -12.13 6.87 -17.16
N GLN A 144 -12.63 5.65 -17.41
CA GLN A 144 -14.06 5.35 -17.42
C GLN A 144 -14.69 5.53 -16.04
N ARG A 145 -14.04 5.03 -14.98
CA ARG A 145 -14.56 5.11 -13.61
C ARG A 145 -14.68 6.55 -13.09
N TYR A 146 -13.74 7.42 -13.45
CA TYR A 146 -13.67 8.78 -12.89
C TYR A 146 -14.00 9.89 -13.89
N GLY A 147 -14.39 9.55 -15.12
CA GLY A 147 -14.80 10.51 -16.16
C GLY A 147 -13.73 11.56 -16.51
N CYS A 148 -12.45 11.19 -16.55
CA CYS A 148 -11.35 12.11 -16.86
C CYS A 148 -10.57 11.72 -18.13
N GLY A 149 -9.71 12.59 -18.65
CA GLY A 149 -8.87 12.29 -19.82
C GLY A 149 -7.66 11.39 -19.49
N ARG A 150 -7.07 10.73 -20.48
CA ARG A 150 -5.85 9.90 -20.30
C ARG A 150 -4.70 10.72 -19.70
N ARG A 151 -4.45 11.91 -20.26
CA ARG A 151 -3.42 12.83 -19.76
C ARG A 151 -3.68 13.22 -18.31
N THR A 152 -4.95 13.52 -17.99
CA THR A 152 -5.38 13.89 -16.64
C THR A 152 -5.06 12.81 -15.61
N VAL A 153 -5.11 11.52 -15.96
CA VAL A 153 -4.72 10.43 -15.05
C VAL A 153 -3.24 10.54 -14.64
N TYR A 154 -2.34 10.77 -15.60
CA TYR A 154 -0.91 10.96 -15.30
C TYR A 154 -0.66 12.29 -14.56
N ASP A 155 -1.34 13.37 -14.95
CA ASP A 155 -1.23 14.65 -14.26
C ASP A 155 -1.72 14.56 -12.80
N ILE A 156 -2.75 13.76 -12.53
CA ILE A 156 -3.23 13.49 -11.17
C ILE A 156 -2.18 12.70 -10.40
N ARG A 157 -1.61 11.64 -10.99
CA ARG A 157 -0.52 10.87 -10.36
C ARG A 157 0.63 11.79 -9.95
N ASP A 158 1.15 12.56 -10.90
CA ASP A 158 2.32 13.39 -10.67
C ASP A 158 2.06 14.50 -9.64
N ARG A 159 0.91 15.18 -9.71
CA ARG A 159 0.53 16.18 -8.69
C ARG A 159 0.33 15.57 -7.31
N SER A 160 -0.27 14.39 -7.22
CA SER A 160 -0.51 13.71 -5.94
C SER A 160 0.81 13.26 -5.30
N LEU A 161 1.74 12.74 -6.10
CA LEU A 161 3.08 12.42 -5.62
C LEU A 161 3.84 13.67 -5.17
N LEU A 162 3.76 14.78 -5.91
CA LEU A 162 4.38 16.04 -5.49
C LEU A 162 3.83 16.56 -4.16
N ARG A 163 2.52 16.42 -3.91
CA ARG A 163 1.91 16.75 -2.62
C ARG A 163 2.45 15.87 -1.49
N LEU A 164 2.57 14.57 -1.73
CA LEU A 164 3.16 13.64 -0.76
C LEU A 164 4.62 13.99 -0.48
N CYS A 165 5.42 14.27 -1.51
CA CYS A 165 6.80 14.72 -1.32
C CYS A 165 6.85 15.99 -0.46
N LYS A 166 6.05 17.01 -0.80
CA LYS A 166 6.01 18.27 -0.03
C LYS A 166 5.59 18.04 1.42
N TRP A 167 4.59 17.20 1.64
CA TRP A 167 4.11 16.85 2.97
C TRP A 167 5.19 16.11 3.77
N LEU A 168 5.77 15.05 3.23
CA LEU A 168 6.83 14.27 3.91
C LEU A 168 8.08 15.11 4.18
N SER A 169 8.51 15.95 3.23
CA SER A 169 9.63 16.88 3.45
C SER A 169 9.31 17.94 4.51
N GLY A 170 8.04 18.35 4.65
CA GLY A 170 7.60 19.28 5.68
C GLY A 170 7.45 18.62 7.06
N ASP A 171 6.91 17.41 7.11
CA ASP A 171 6.59 16.66 8.34
C ASP A 171 7.85 16.12 9.03
N VAL A 172 8.83 15.64 8.26
CA VAL A 172 10.14 15.22 8.78
C VAL A 172 10.85 16.37 9.51
N GLY A 173 10.46 17.63 9.25
CA GLY A 173 10.98 18.82 9.95
C GLY A 173 10.06 19.45 11.00
N LYS A 174 8.75 19.11 11.05
CA LYS A 174 7.75 19.93 11.77
C LYS A 174 6.96 19.27 12.91
N ARG A 175 7.09 17.98 13.22
CA ARG A 175 6.39 17.37 14.38
C ARG A 175 6.99 17.75 15.75
N ARG A 176 7.30 19.03 15.95
CA ARG A 176 7.55 19.65 17.25
C ARG A 176 6.38 20.56 17.62
N TYR A 177 5.22 20.02 18.01
CA TYR A 177 4.24 20.74 18.83
C TYR A 177 3.44 19.73 19.64
#